data_AF-D6ZDU8-F1
#
_entry.id   AF-D6ZDU8-F1
#
_cell.length_a   1.000
_cell.length_b   1.000
_cell.length_c   1.000
_cell.angle_alpha   90.00
_cell.angle_beta   90.00
_cell.angle_gamma   90.00
#
_symmetry.space_group_name_H-M   'P 1'
#
loop_
_entity.id
_entity.type
_entity.pdbx_description
1 polymer ?
#
loop_
_entity_poly.entity_id
_entity_poly.type
_entity_poly.pdbx_seq_one_letter_code
_entity_poly.pdbx_strand_id
1 'polypeptide(L)'
;MTQAIELFPQAAADKVLEWARKLGVSGVDTTLNIIRTMVGDPNALMHMATDLRNNSAGQLHHATHNLESATHDLASSWTGAGSDAAQTRINKYIAVSGDGAAALNDIAGHVDALLKILTDSYKEGVAHIVNCATALVDFESSTASLAFDFLDKASLGDIGKAFVGKAAEALNKFIKEFGKLFDETVDHFTRISGEIKAVQEKIALFEIPDDIGAIATEAATWEPMPKTHGKHQG
;
A
#
# COMPACT_ATOMS: atom_id res chain seq x y z
N MET A 1 11.64 -4.05 9.71
CA MET A 1 12.56 -4.91 8.92
C MET A 1 12.42 -4.47 7.48
N THR A 2 13.44 -3.83 6.92
CA THR A 2 13.47 -3.46 5.51
C THR A 2 13.64 -4.75 4.71
N GLN A 3 12.58 -5.23 4.06
CA GLN A 3 12.70 -6.37 3.16
C GLN A 3 13.64 -5.93 2.03
N ALA A 4 14.82 -6.56 1.93
CA ALA A 4 15.75 -6.26 0.85
C ALA A 4 15.04 -6.58 -0.47
N ILE A 5 14.71 -5.54 -1.22
CA ILE A 5 14.24 -5.69 -2.59
C ILE A 5 15.37 -6.36 -3.35
N GLU A 6 15.05 -7.52 -3.93
CA GLU A 6 16.00 -8.28 -4.74
C GLU A 6 16.50 -7.37 -5.86
N LEU A 7 17.83 -7.18 -5.93
CA LEU A 7 18.44 -6.36 -6.98
C LEU A 7 18.00 -6.90 -8.34
N PHE A 8 17.56 -5.99 -9.22
CA PHE A 8 17.09 -6.31 -10.57
C PHE A 8 18.06 -7.29 -11.28
N PRO A 9 17.58 -8.40 -11.87
CA PRO A 9 18.42 -9.48 -12.38
C PRO A 9 19.08 -9.10 -13.72
N GLN A 10 20.10 -8.23 -13.68
CA GLN A 10 20.65 -7.60 -14.87
C GLN A 10 21.15 -8.60 -15.91
N ALA A 11 21.85 -9.67 -15.48
CA ALA A 11 22.34 -10.70 -16.40
C ALA A 11 21.22 -11.46 -17.13
N ALA A 12 20.12 -11.77 -16.43
CA ALA A 12 18.96 -12.41 -17.04
C ALA A 12 18.25 -11.45 -18.00
N ALA A 13 18.08 -10.19 -17.61
CA ALA A 13 17.48 -9.15 -18.45
C ALA A 13 18.30 -8.92 -19.73
N ASP A 14 19.62 -8.85 -19.64
CA ASP A 14 20.52 -8.70 -20.79
C ASP A 14 20.38 -9.87 -21.76
N LYS A 15 20.23 -11.09 -21.24
CA LYS A 15 20.01 -12.29 -22.07
C LYS A 15 18.70 -12.23 -22.84
N VAL A 16 17.62 -11.84 -22.16
CA VAL A 16 16.30 -11.67 -22.78
C VAL A 16 16.34 -10.58 -23.86
N LEU A 17 17.02 -9.46 -23.60
CA LEU A 17 17.23 -8.37 -24.57
C LEU A 17 18.05 -8.79 -25.78
N GLU A 18 19.14 -9.53 -25.57
CA GLU A 18 19.99 -10.05 -26.63
C GLU A 18 19.17 -10.88 -27.62
N TRP A 19 18.37 -11.81 -27.10
CA TRP A 19 17.49 -12.66 -27.90
C TRP A 19 16.36 -11.90 -28.58
N ALA A 20 15.75 -10.94 -27.88
CA ALA A 20 14.74 -10.08 -28.47
C ALA A 20 15.28 -9.30 -29.67
N ARG A 21 16.50 -8.74 -29.57
CA ARG A 21 17.18 -8.05 -30.67
C ARG A 21 17.53 -9.00 -31.83
N LYS A 22 18.04 -10.19 -31.53
CA LYS A 22 18.35 -11.21 -32.54
C LYS A 22 17.12 -11.65 -33.34
N LEU A 23 15.96 -11.71 -32.69
CA LEU A 23 14.71 -12.20 -33.29
C LEU A 23 13.77 -11.10 -33.77
N GLY A 24 14.10 -9.82 -33.54
CA GLY A 24 13.24 -8.70 -33.90
C GLY A 24 11.95 -8.60 -33.08
N VAL A 25 11.92 -9.15 -31.86
CA VAL A 25 10.75 -9.08 -30.97
C VAL A 25 10.76 -7.73 -30.24
N SER A 26 9.83 -6.85 -30.61
CA SER A 26 9.65 -5.54 -29.98
C SER A 26 8.97 -5.64 -28.61
N GLY A 27 9.11 -4.60 -27.78
CA GLY A 27 8.37 -4.46 -26.51
C GLY A 27 9.08 -5.06 -25.28
N VAL A 28 10.04 -5.96 -25.47
CA VAL A 28 10.82 -6.56 -24.37
C VAL A 28 11.58 -5.52 -23.55
N ASP A 29 12.23 -4.55 -24.21
CA ASP A 29 12.96 -3.47 -23.53
C ASP A 29 12.03 -2.61 -22.66
N THR A 30 10.86 -2.26 -23.20
CA THR A 30 9.82 -1.54 -22.46
C THR A 30 9.36 -2.34 -21.24
N THR A 31 9.05 -3.63 -21.42
CA THR A 31 8.66 -4.52 -20.32
C THR A 31 9.70 -4.55 -19.20
N LEU A 32 10.98 -4.73 -19.54
CA LEU A 32 12.07 -4.78 -18.55
C LEU A 32 12.23 -3.46 -17.82
N ASN A 33 12.09 -2.33 -18.52
CA ASN A 33 12.14 -1.01 -17.90
C ASN A 33 10.96 -0.80 -16.93
N ILE A 34 9.75 -1.25 -17.28
CA ILE A 34 8.60 -1.17 -16.37
C ILE A 34 8.86 -1.98 -15.10
N ILE A 35 9.30 -3.24 -15.22
CA ILE A 35 9.65 -4.09 -14.06
C ILE A 35 10.68 -3.39 -13.17
N ARG A 36 11.73 -2.81 -13.77
CA ARG A 36 12.78 -2.09 -13.03
C ARG A 36 12.22 -0.93 -12.21
N THR A 37 11.18 -0.26 -12.70
CA THR A 37 10.57 0.90 -12.03
C THR A 37 9.36 0.58 -11.16
N MET A 38 8.87 -0.67 -11.18
CA MET A 38 7.57 -1.07 -10.61
C MET A 38 7.47 -0.82 -9.09
N VAL A 39 8.59 -0.87 -8.38
CA VAL A 39 8.64 -0.75 -6.92
C VAL A 39 8.63 0.71 -6.42
N GLY A 40 8.91 1.69 -7.29
CA GLY A 40 8.94 3.12 -6.91
C GLY A 40 9.90 3.41 -5.75
N ASP A 41 9.46 4.25 -4.79
CA ASP A 41 10.11 4.48 -3.50
C ASP A 41 9.32 3.81 -2.35
N PRO A 42 9.64 2.56 -1.99
CA PRO A 42 9.03 1.83 -0.88
C PRO A 42 9.13 2.57 0.45
N ASN A 43 10.23 3.30 0.67
CA ASN A 43 10.44 3.99 1.93
C ASN A 43 9.42 5.11 2.06
N ALA A 44 9.11 5.82 0.97
CA ALA A 44 8.07 6.85 0.98
C ALA A 44 6.69 6.29 1.37
N LEU A 45 6.30 5.12 0.82
CA LEU A 45 5.04 4.46 1.17
C LEU A 45 5.03 3.98 2.63
N MET A 46 6.12 3.36 3.09
CA MET A 46 6.26 2.94 4.49
C MET A 46 6.22 4.13 5.45
N HIS A 47 6.90 5.23 5.12
CA HIS A 47 6.88 6.46 5.91
C HIS A 47 5.47 7.03 5.97
N MET A 48 4.75 7.09 4.83
CA MET A 48 3.37 7.56 4.80
C MET A 48 2.44 6.72 5.67
N ALA A 49 2.49 5.39 5.55
CA ALA A 49 1.69 4.50 6.40
C ALA A 49 2.03 4.65 7.89
N THR A 50 3.32 4.81 8.20
CA THR A 50 3.81 5.03 9.57
C THR A 50 3.32 6.36 10.13
N ASP A 51 3.41 7.44 9.35
CA ASP A 51 2.98 8.78 9.77
C ASP A 51 1.47 8.84 10.02
N LEU A 52 0.66 8.24 9.13
CA LEU A 52 -0.78 8.16 9.30
C LEU A 52 -1.16 7.41 10.59
N ARG A 53 -0.53 6.26 10.83
CA ARG A 53 -0.84 5.38 11.97
C ARG A 53 -0.32 5.94 13.29
N ASN A 54 0.96 6.29 13.35
CA ASN A 54 1.63 6.59 14.61
C ASN A 54 1.53 8.07 14.98
N ASN A 55 1.63 8.97 13.99
CA ASN A 55 1.58 10.40 14.27
C ASN A 55 0.14 10.89 14.26
N SER A 56 -0.58 10.74 13.16
CA SER A 56 -1.91 11.34 13.03
C SER A 56 -2.98 10.58 13.84
N ALA A 57 -3.15 9.27 13.61
CA ALA A 57 -4.14 8.49 14.36
C ALA A 57 -3.76 8.36 15.84
N GLY A 58 -2.46 8.20 16.15
CA GLY A 58 -1.95 8.19 17.52
C GLY A 58 -2.24 9.48 18.29
N GLN A 59 -2.06 10.65 17.67
CA GLN A 59 -2.37 11.94 18.30
C GLN A 59 -3.88 12.09 18.56
N LEU A 60 -4.74 11.69 17.62
CA LEU A 60 -6.18 11.70 17.85
C LEU A 60 -6.58 10.77 18.99
N HIS A 61 -6.02 9.57 19.05
CA HIS A 61 -6.30 8.63 20.13
C HIS A 61 -5.88 9.18 21.50
N HIS A 62 -4.71 9.80 21.59
CA HIS A 62 -4.26 10.47 22.81
C HIS A 62 -5.16 11.66 23.19
N ALA A 63 -5.59 12.46 22.21
CA ALA A 63 -6.53 13.56 22.45
C ALA A 63 -7.88 13.04 22.96
N THR A 64 -8.41 11.97 22.37
CA THR A 64 -9.64 11.30 22.83
C THR A 64 -9.50 10.84 24.28
N HIS A 65 -8.41 10.17 24.63
CA HIS A 65 -8.19 9.70 26.00
C HIS A 65 -8.12 10.85 27.04
N ASN A 66 -7.48 11.96 26.66
CA ASN A 66 -7.42 13.14 27.52
C ASN A 66 -8.81 13.78 27.69
N LEU A 67 -9.62 13.83 26.64
CA LEU A 67 -10.99 14.35 26.70
C LEU A 67 -11.90 13.45 27.53
N GLU A 68 -11.77 12.13 27.44
CA GLU A 68 -12.49 11.16 28.29
C GLU A 68 -12.15 11.38 29.76
N SER A 69 -10.85 11.52 30.07
CA SER A 69 -10.37 11.79 31.43
C SER A 69 -10.90 13.13 31.95
N ALA A 70 -10.83 14.19 31.15
CA ALA A 70 -11.38 15.49 31.51
C ALA A 70 -12.90 15.46 31.71
N THR A 71 -13.63 14.67 30.92
CA THR A 71 -15.07 14.48 31.08
C THR A 71 -15.39 13.76 32.38
N HIS A 72 -14.60 12.76 32.75
CA HIS A 72 -14.74 12.07 34.03
C HIS A 72 -14.47 13.00 35.22
N ASP A 73 -13.39 13.78 35.16
CA ASP A 73 -13.05 14.76 36.19
C ASP A 73 -14.13 15.83 36.33
N LEU A 74 -14.65 16.34 35.21
CA LEU A 74 -15.76 17.28 35.16
C LEU A 74 -17.00 16.69 35.83
N ALA A 75 -17.39 15.48 35.43
CA ALA A 75 -18.54 14.77 35.98
C ALA A 75 -18.39 14.47 37.47
N SER A 76 -17.16 14.33 38.00
CA SER A 76 -16.91 14.11 39.43
C SER A 76 -16.96 15.39 40.28
N SER A 77 -16.75 16.55 39.66
CA SER A 77 -16.59 17.83 40.35
C SER A 77 -17.78 18.77 40.17
N TRP A 78 -18.54 18.62 39.09
CA TRP A 78 -19.58 19.56 38.67
C TRP A 78 -20.83 18.87 38.11
N THR A 79 -21.99 19.36 38.53
CA THR A 79 -23.33 18.98 38.07
C THR A 79 -24.08 20.20 37.52
N GLY A 80 -25.35 20.03 37.16
CA GLY A 80 -26.20 21.09 36.61
C GLY A 80 -26.16 21.14 35.07
N ALA A 81 -27.09 21.90 34.50
CA ALA A 81 -27.32 21.93 33.06
C ALA A 81 -26.09 22.40 32.25
N GLY A 82 -25.23 23.24 32.83
CA GLY A 82 -23.98 23.66 32.21
C GLY A 82 -22.96 22.51 32.08
N SER A 83 -22.82 21.71 33.14
CA SER A 83 -21.97 20.51 33.14
C SER A 83 -22.47 19.47 32.14
N ASP A 84 -23.78 19.19 32.12
CA ASP A 84 -24.38 18.21 31.19
C ASP A 84 -24.19 18.63 29.72
N ALA A 85 -24.38 19.91 29.42
CA ALA A 85 -24.16 20.46 28.09
C ALA A 85 -22.68 20.38 27.66
N ALA A 86 -21.75 20.69 28.57
CA ALA A 86 -20.32 20.58 28.32
C ALA A 86 -19.89 19.11 28.10
N GLN A 87 -20.35 18.18 28.93
CA GLN A 87 -20.05 16.74 28.79
C GLN A 87 -20.62 16.17 27.49
N THR A 88 -21.89 16.46 27.17
CA THR A 88 -22.51 16.07 25.89
C THR A 88 -21.66 16.55 24.73
N ARG A 89 -21.09 17.74 24.86
CA ARG A 89 -20.26 18.31 23.83
C ARG A 89 -18.89 17.64 23.71
N ILE A 90 -18.19 17.45 24.82
CA ILE A 90 -16.90 16.76 24.82
C ILE A 90 -17.06 15.34 24.25
N ASN A 91 -18.15 14.65 24.57
CA ASN A 91 -18.48 13.34 24.01
C ASN A 91 -18.63 13.34 22.48
N LYS A 92 -19.14 14.42 21.88
CA LYS A 92 -19.15 14.56 20.41
C LYS A 92 -17.74 14.69 19.83
N TYR A 93 -16.86 15.45 20.48
CA TYR A 93 -15.46 15.55 20.06
C TYR A 93 -14.71 14.22 20.21
N ILE A 94 -14.96 13.47 21.29
CA ILE A 94 -14.44 12.12 21.50
C ILE A 94 -14.86 11.20 20.36
N ALA A 95 -16.15 11.21 20.00
CA ALA A 95 -16.69 10.39 18.91
C ALA A 95 -16.03 10.73 17.57
N VAL A 96 -16.05 12.01 17.16
CA VAL A 96 -15.47 12.45 15.88
C VAL A 96 -13.96 12.20 15.81
N SER A 97 -13.24 12.39 16.93
CA SER A 97 -11.79 12.10 16.99
C SER A 97 -11.50 10.61 16.88
N GLY A 98 -12.34 9.77 17.50
CA GLY A 98 -12.28 8.31 17.38
C GLY A 98 -12.52 7.84 15.95
N ASP A 99 -13.58 8.35 15.30
CA ASP A 99 -13.89 8.06 13.90
C ASP A 99 -12.77 8.52 12.96
N GLY A 100 -12.17 9.68 13.23
CA GLY A 100 -10.99 10.19 12.53
C GLY A 100 -9.76 9.29 12.68
N ALA A 101 -9.46 8.84 13.89
CA ALA A 101 -8.35 7.92 14.13
C ALA A 101 -8.55 6.58 13.41
N ALA A 102 -9.78 6.05 13.41
CA ALA A 102 -10.13 4.84 12.69
C ALA A 102 -9.93 5.01 11.17
N ALA A 103 -10.44 6.10 10.59
CA ALA A 103 -10.30 6.37 9.17
C ALA A 103 -8.84 6.55 8.73
N LEU A 104 -8.00 7.21 9.54
CA LEU A 104 -6.56 7.32 9.25
C LEU A 104 -5.85 5.96 9.30
N ASN A 105 -6.23 5.08 10.23
CA ASN A 105 -5.71 3.72 10.29
C ASN A 105 -6.13 2.88 9.08
N ASP A 106 -7.37 3.04 8.60
CA ASP A 106 -7.84 2.40 7.37
C ASP A 106 -7.00 2.84 6.17
N ILE A 107 -6.78 4.15 6.00
CA ILE A 107 -5.91 4.68 4.93
C ILE A 107 -4.50 4.10 5.05
N ALA A 108 -3.91 4.07 6.25
CA ALA A 108 -2.59 3.48 6.46
C ALA A 108 -2.56 1.99 6.06
N GLY A 109 -3.61 1.23 6.37
CA GLY A 109 -3.74 -0.17 5.95
C GLY A 109 -3.81 -0.35 4.43
N HIS A 110 -4.53 0.54 3.74
CA HIS A 110 -4.57 0.57 2.28
C HIS A 110 -3.21 0.91 1.66
N VAL A 111 -2.44 1.83 2.26
CA VAL A 111 -1.06 2.14 1.82
C VAL A 111 -0.12 0.93 2.02
N ASP A 112 -0.22 0.23 3.15
CA ASP A 112 0.54 -1.01 3.38
C ASP A 112 0.18 -2.10 2.35
N ALA A 113 -1.11 -2.21 1.99
CA ALA A 113 -1.56 -3.14 0.96
C ALA A 113 -0.99 -2.81 -0.42
N LEU A 114 -0.93 -1.53 -0.80
CA LEU A 114 -0.29 -1.07 -2.03
C LEU A 114 1.20 -1.46 -2.06
N LEU A 115 1.93 -1.19 -0.97
CA LEU A 115 3.34 -1.55 -0.85
C LEU A 115 3.55 -3.06 -1.04
N LYS A 116 2.68 -3.88 -0.45
CA LYS A 116 2.73 -5.34 -0.60
C LYS A 116 2.52 -5.77 -2.04
N ILE A 117 1.49 -5.24 -2.71
CA ILE A 117 1.18 -5.57 -4.11
C ILE A 117 2.34 -5.18 -5.03
N LEU A 118 2.90 -3.98 -4.89
CA LEU A 118 4.05 -3.54 -5.70
C LEU A 118 5.27 -4.44 -5.48
N THR A 119 5.54 -4.83 -4.24
CA THR A 119 6.65 -5.73 -3.90
C THR A 119 6.45 -7.12 -4.49
N ASP A 120 5.25 -7.68 -4.39
CA ASP A 120 4.94 -9.02 -4.90
C ASP A 120 4.94 -9.05 -6.43
N SER A 121 4.33 -8.06 -7.07
CA SER A 121 4.36 -7.92 -8.53
C SER A 121 5.79 -7.72 -9.07
N TYR A 122 6.65 -7.00 -8.35
CA TYR A 122 8.06 -6.93 -8.73
C TYR A 122 8.77 -8.28 -8.65
N LYS A 123 8.60 -9.03 -7.55
CA LYS A 123 9.19 -10.37 -7.40
C LYS A 123 8.72 -11.32 -8.50
N GLU A 124 7.44 -11.27 -8.84
CA GLU A 124 6.87 -12.06 -9.93
C GLU A 124 7.42 -11.63 -11.30
N GLY A 125 7.55 -10.32 -11.54
CA GLY A 125 8.21 -9.78 -12.73
C GLY A 125 9.66 -10.25 -12.86
N VAL A 126 10.44 -10.21 -11.77
CA VAL A 126 11.80 -10.76 -11.70
C VAL A 126 11.82 -12.25 -12.04
N ALA A 127 10.89 -13.03 -11.49
CA ALA A 127 10.77 -14.46 -11.79
C ALA A 127 10.47 -14.70 -13.27
N HIS A 128 9.60 -13.92 -13.90
CA HIS A 128 9.33 -14.03 -15.35
C HIS A 128 10.59 -13.72 -16.19
N ILE A 129 11.39 -12.72 -15.82
CA ILE A 129 12.67 -12.42 -16.49
C ILE A 129 13.60 -13.62 -16.40
N VAL A 130 13.80 -14.17 -15.20
CA VAL A 130 14.70 -15.30 -14.95
C VAL A 130 14.21 -16.55 -15.70
N ASN A 131 12.92 -16.85 -15.66
CA ASN A 131 12.35 -18.00 -16.37
C ASN A 131 12.50 -17.88 -17.89
N CYS A 132 12.32 -16.68 -18.44
CA CYS A 132 12.55 -16.43 -19.87
C CYS A 132 14.03 -16.60 -20.22
N ALA A 133 14.95 -16.03 -19.44
CA ALA A 133 16.38 -16.17 -19.64
C ALA A 133 16.84 -17.63 -19.58
N THR A 134 16.36 -18.39 -18.59
CA THR A 134 16.65 -19.83 -18.44
C THR A 134 16.16 -20.60 -19.66
N ALA A 135 14.92 -20.37 -20.12
CA ALA A 135 14.42 -21.02 -21.33
C ALA A 135 15.31 -20.73 -22.54
N LEU A 136 15.76 -19.48 -22.72
CA LEU A 136 16.67 -19.09 -23.80
C LEU A 136 18.05 -19.75 -23.69
N VAL A 137 18.60 -19.91 -22.49
CA VAL A 137 19.87 -20.63 -22.24
C VAL A 137 19.72 -22.14 -22.47
N ASP A 138 18.60 -22.74 -22.06
CA ASP A 138 18.29 -24.14 -22.33
C ASP A 138 18.17 -24.38 -23.84
N PHE A 139 17.61 -23.42 -24.60
CA PHE A 139 17.59 -23.47 -26.06
C PHE A 139 19.00 -23.35 -26.66
N GLU A 140 19.85 -22.47 -26.16
CA GLU A 140 21.25 -22.36 -26.61
C GLU A 140 22.06 -23.63 -26.32
N SER A 141 21.92 -24.21 -25.13
CA SER A 141 22.68 -25.41 -24.74
C SER A 141 22.22 -26.67 -25.47
N SER A 142 20.91 -26.83 -25.69
CA SER A 142 20.35 -27.92 -26.51
C SER A 142 20.68 -27.81 -28.01
N THR A 143 21.12 -26.63 -28.47
CA THR A 143 21.59 -26.43 -29.84
C THR A 143 23.10 -26.34 -29.95
N ALA A 144 23.85 -25.97 -28.91
CA ALA A 144 25.31 -26.08 -28.89
C ALA A 144 25.77 -27.54 -29.07
N SER A 145 24.96 -28.52 -28.65
CA SER A 145 25.14 -29.94 -28.96
C SER A 145 24.80 -30.31 -30.41
N LEU A 146 24.05 -29.47 -31.13
CA LEU A 146 23.64 -29.66 -32.53
C LEU A 146 24.43 -28.78 -33.53
N ALA A 147 25.11 -27.73 -33.06
CA ALA A 147 25.57 -26.59 -33.88
C ALA A 147 27.09 -26.37 -33.92
N PHE A 148 27.93 -27.28 -33.41
CA PHE A 148 29.37 -27.20 -33.69
C PHE A 148 29.79 -27.82 -35.04
N ASP A 149 28.91 -28.55 -35.74
CA ASP A 149 29.21 -29.14 -37.07
C ASP A 149 28.46 -28.51 -38.26
N PHE A 150 27.56 -27.55 -38.06
CA PHE A 150 26.59 -27.16 -39.12
C PHE A 150 26.34 -25.65 -39.25
N LEU A 151 27.39 -24.83 -39.18
CA LEU A 151 27.30 -23.40 -39.51
C LEU A 151 27.51 -23.16 -41.01
N ASP A 152 26.55 -23.61 -41.83
CA ASP A 152 26.27 -22.95 -43.10
C ASP A 152 24.79 -22.56 -43.14
N LYS A 153 24.53 -21.27 -43.37
CA LYS A 153 23.22 -20.62 -43.21
C LYS A 153 22.15 -21.11 -44.21
N ALA A 154 22.52 -22.01 -45.12
CA ALA A 154 21.61 -22.62 -46.09
C ALA A 154 21.02 -23.98 -45.65
N SER A 155 21.58 -24.66 -44.64
CA SER A 155 21.21 -26.05 -44.30
C SER A 155 20.27 -26.21 -43.11
N LEU A 156 19.86 -25.12 -42.45
CA LEU A 156 19.06 -25.23 -41.23
C LEU A 156 17.63 -25.74 -41.44
N GLY A 157 17.14 -25.79 -42.69
CA GLY A 157 15.85 -26.39 -43.04
C GLY A 157 14.71 -26.02 -42.09
N ASP A 158 13.89 -26.99 -41.71
CA ASP A 158 12.79 -26.80 -40.76
C ASP A 158 13.25 -26.75 -39.29
N ILE A 159 14.45 -27.24 -38.98
CA ILE A 159 15.00 -27.31 -37.60
C ILE A 159 15.37 -25.90 -37.10
N GLY A 160 16.05 -25.10 -37.92
CA GLY A 160 16.38 -23.71 -37.55
C GLY A 160 15.15 -22.81 -37.49
N LYS A 161 14.12 -23.08 -38.31
CA LYS A 161 12.83 -22.38 -38.22
C LYS A 161 12.08 -22.74 -36.93
N ALA A 162 12.06 -24.02 -36.55
CA ALA A 162 11.47 -24.47 -35.28
C ALA A 162 12.21 -23.87 -34.07
N PHE A 163 13.54 -23.75 -34.16
CA PHE A 163 14.37 -23.13 -33.14
C PHE A 163 14.05 -21.65 -32.92
N VAL A 164 14.06 -20.86 -34.01
CA VAL A 164 13.67 -19.44 -33.99
C VAL A 164 12.24 -19.28 -33.49
N GLY A 165 11.33 -20.19 -33.88
CA GLY A 165 9.96 -20.23 -33.41
C GLY A 165 9.84 -20.37 -31.89
N LYS A 166 10.53 -21.33 -31.28
CA LYS A 166 10.47 -21.55 -29.81
C LYS A 166 11.06 -20.40 -28.99
N ALA A 167 12.17 -19.82 -29.44
CA ALA A 167 12.75 -18.66 -28.77
C ALA A 167 11.84 -17.43 -28.89
N ALA A 168 11.21 -17.22 -30.05
CA ALA A 168 10.19 -16.18 -30.23
C ALA A 168 8.94 -16.45 -29.36
N GLU A 169 8.50 -17.71 -29.23
CA GLU A 169 7.40 -18.11 -28.34
C GLU A 169 7.71 -17.81 -26.87
N ALA A 170 8.93 -18.09 -26.40
CA ALA A 170 9.35 -17.78 -25.03
C ALA A 170 9.32 -16.27 -24.74
N LEU A 171 9.80 -15.45 -25.68
CA LEU A 171 9.74 -13.98 -25.56
C LEU A 171 8.29 -13.45 -25.62
N ASN A 172 7.46 -13.99 -26.51
CA ASN A 172 6.05 -13.63 -26.59
C ASN A 172 5.28 -14.05 -25.34
N LYS A 173 5.61 -15.22 -24.77
CA LYS A 173 5.05 -15.69 -23.50
C LYS A 173 5.44 -14.74 -22.37
N PHE A 174 6.72 -14.35 -22.28
CA PHE A 174 7.19 -13.36 -21.33
C PHE A 174 6.41 -12.04 -21.41
N ILE A 175 6.26 -11.47 -22.62
CA ILE A 175 5.49 -10.23 -22.82
C ILE A 175 4.02 -10.39 -22.37
N LYS A 176 3.38 -11.52 -22.72
CA LYS A 176 1.98 -11.78 -22.36
C LYS A 176 1.78 -11.98 -20.86
N GLU A 177 2.62 -12.78 -20.23
CA GLU A 177 2.56 -13.03 -18.78
C GLU A 177 2.83 -11.75 -18.01
N PHE A 178 3.82 -10.97 -18.44
CA PHE A 178 4.07 -9.66 -17.84
C PHE A 178 2.91 -8.68 -18.06
N GLY A 179 2.33 -8.63 -19.26
CA GLY A 179 1.17 -7.78 -19.53
C GLY A 179 0.01 -8.09 -18.59
N LYS A 180 -0.27 -9.39 -18.38
CA LYS A 180 -1.29 -9.84 -17.42
C LYS A 180 -0.96 -9.40 -15.99
N LEU A 181 0.28 -9.60 -15.55
CA LEU A 181 0.74 -9.17 -14.22
C LEU A 181 0.57 -7.66 -14.05
N PHE A 182 0.97 -6.87 -15.06
CA PHE A 182 0.83 -5.42 -15.05
C PHE A 182 -0.63 -4.98 -14.95
N ASP A 183 -1.52 -5.56 -15.74
CA ASP A 183 -2.96 -5.27 -15.69
C ASP A 183 -3.54 -5.60 -14.31
N GLU A 184 -3.18 -6.75 -13.72
CA GLU A 184 -3.58 -7.14 -12.37
C GLU A 184 -3.06 -6.16 -11.30
N THR A 185 -1.81 -5.69 -11.42
CA THR A 185 -1.25 -4.65 -10.54
C THR A 185 -2.03 -3.34 -10.66
N VAL A 186 -2.35 -2.90 -11.87
CA VAL A 186 -3.10 -1.66 -12.14
C VAL A 186 -4.53 -1.75 -11.60
N ASP A 187 -5.20 -2.88 -11.77
CA ASP A 187 -6.55 -3.10 -11.24
C ASP A 187 -6.55 -3.03 -9.71
N HIS A 188 -5.58 -3.66 -9.06
CA HIS A 188 -5.40 -3.56 -7.62
C HIS A 188 -5.12 -2.13 -7.15
N PHE A 189 -4.24 -1.41 -7.85
CA PHE A 189 -3.94 -0.01 -7.54
C PHE A 189 -5.19 0.87 -7.64
N THR A 190 -5.98 0.68 -8.70
CA THR A 190 -7.21 1.42 -8.96
C THR A 190 -8.26 1.13 -7.89
N ARG A 191 -8.43 -0.15 -7.51
CA ARG A 191 -9.34 -0.55 -6.43
C ARG A 191 -8.96 0.11 -5.11
N ILE A 192 -7.70 0.00 -4.69
CA ILE A 192 -7.26 0.55 -3.41
C ILE A 192 -7.35 2.08 -3.41
N SER A 193 -7.04 2.73 -4.53
CA SER A 193 -7.22 4.18 -4.65
C SER A 193 -8.69 4.59 -4.48
N GLY A 194 -9.63 3.79 -5.01
CA GLY A 194 -11.06 3.97 -4.79
C GLY A 194 -11.46 3.78 -3.32
N GLU A 195 -10.90 2.79 -2.63
CA GLU A 195 -11.13 2.54 -1.21
C GLU A 195 -10.63 3.70 -0.34
N ILE A 196 -9.41 4.21 -0.59
CA ILE A 196 -8.86 5.39 0.09
C ILE A 196 -9.77 6.60 -0.12
N LYS A 197 -10.24 6.83 -1.36
CA LYS A 197 -11.14 7.93 -1.66
C LYS A 197 -12.47 7.81 -0.90
N ALA A 198 -13.03 6.61 -0.81
CA ALA A 198 -14.24 6.37 -0.03
C ALA A 198 -14.05 6.67 1.47
N VAL A 199 -12.86 6.38 2.02
CA VAL A 199 -12.53 6.77 3.41
C VAL A 199 -12.41 8.29 3.53
N GLN A 200 -11.78 8.98 2.59
CA GLN A 200 -11.68 10.44 2.57
C GLN A 200 -13.06 11.11 2.49
N GLU A 201 -13.97 10.58 1.68
CA GLU A 201 -15.34 11.07 1.57
C GLU A 201 -16.12 10.90 2.88
N LYS A 202 -15.89 9.81 3.63
CA LYS A 202 -16.45 9.65 4.98
C LYS A 202 -15.90 10.68 5.96
N ILE A 203 -14.59 10.94 5.93
CA ILE A 203 -13.96 11.97 6.79
C ILE A 203 -14.54 13.36 6.49
N ALA A 204 -14.82 13.68 5.22
CA ALA A 204 -15.40 14.96 4.85
C ALA A 204 -16.82 15.18 5.41
N LEU A 205 -17.51 14.11 5.82
CA LEU A 205 -18.81 14.16 6.48
C LEU A 205 -18.73 14.28 7.99
N PHE A 206 -17.54 14.28 8.59
CA PHE A 206 -17.40 14.52 10.02
C PHE A 206 -17.82 15.95 10.32
N GLU A 207 -18.98 16.09 10.95
CA GLU A 207 -19.43 17.36 11.51
C GLU A 207 -18.51 17.74 12.66
N ILE A 208 -17.68 18.76 12.46
CA ILE A 208 -16.96 19.40 13.56
C ILE A 208 -18.04 20.04 14.43
N PRO A 209 -18.17 19.63 15.69
CA PRO A 209 -19.21 20.19 16.53
C PRO A 209 -19.08 21.75 16.60
N ASP A 210 -20.18 22.54 16.49
CA ASP A 210 -20.25 24.03 16.56
C ASP A 210 -20.07 24.64 17.96
N ASP A 211 -19.55 25.86 18.16
CA ASP A 211 -19.29 26.48 19.49
C ASP A 211 -20.15 26.02 20.70
N ILE A 212 -19.49 25.87 21.86
CA ILE A 212 -20.16 25.51 23.13
C ILE A 212 -21.36 26.45 23.37
N GLY A 213 -22.56 25.88 23.49
CA GLY A 213 -23.79 26.66 23.64
C GLY A 213 -23.79 27.49 24.93
N ALA A 214 -24.54 28.60 24.92
CA ALA A 214 -24.56 29.59 26.00
C ALA A 214 -24.75 28.99 27.41
N ILE A 215 -25.61 27.95 27.52
CA ILE A 215 -25.88 27.24 28.78
C ILE A 215 -24.63 26.66 29.43
N ALA A 216 -23.64 26.18 28.66
CA ALA A 216 -22.38 25.68 29.20
C ALA A 216 -21.40 26.81 29.60
N THR A 217 -21.67 28.06 29.21
CA THR A 217 -20.85 29.23 29.54
C THR A 217 -21.40 30.07 30.69
N GLU A 218 -22.65 29.85 31.09
CA GLU A 218 -23.33 30.61 32.14
C GLU A 218 -23.00 30.07 33.54
N ALA A 219 -22.28 30.82 34.37
CA ALA A 219 -21.87 30.35 35.70
C ALA A 219 -23.03 29.87 36.60
N ALA A 220 -24.24 30.39 36.40
CA ALA A 220 -25.43 30.01 37.17
C ALA A 220 -25.95 28.60 36.87
N THR A 221 -25.53 27.97 35.76
CA THR A 221 -25.97 26.62 35.36
C THR A 221 -25.01 25.52 35.84
N TRP A 222 -23.92 25.92 36.50
CA TRP A 222 -22.90 25.04 37.06
C TRP A 222 -23.08 24.88 38.56
N GLU A 223 -23.14 23.64 39.02
CA GLU A 223 -23.31 23.31 40.44
C GLU A 223 -22.12 22.47 40.91
N PRO A 224 -21.35 22.90 41.92
CA PRO A 224 -20.25 22.09 42.42
C PRO A 224 -20.79 20.85 43.15
N MET A 225 -20.24 19.68 42.85
CA MET A 225 -20.67 18.45 43.51
C MET A 225 -20.21 18.46 44.98
N PRO A 226 -21.06 18.07 45.96
CA PRO A 226 -20.65 18.05 47.35
C PRO A 226 -19.47 17.10 47.57
N LYS A 227 -18.36 17.60 48.12
CA LYS A 227 -17.26 16.73 48.56
C LYS A 227 -17.80 15.84 49.69
N THR A 228 -18.00 14.55 49.43
CA THR A 228 -18.25 13.58 50.49
C THR A 228 -16.96 13.42 51.29
N HIS A 229 -16.69 14.35 52.20
CA HIS A 229 -15.74 14.10 53.28
C HIS A 229 -16.33 13.00 54.12
N GLY A 230 -15.77 11.79 53.99
CA GLY A 230 -16.07 10.67 54.86
C GLY A 230 -15.94 11.12 56.31
N LYS A 231 -17.08 11.37 56.96
CA LYS A 231 -17.15 11.43 58.40
C LYS A 231 -16.86 10.00 58.87
N HIS A 232 -15.60 9.68 59.10
CA HIS A 232 -15.24 8.64 60.06
C HIS A 232 -15.86 9.08 61.39
N GLN A 233 -17.05 8.56 61.69
CA GLN A 233 -17.62 8.62 63.02
C GLN A 233 -16.79 7.69 63.89
N GLY A 234 -16.12 8.28 64.89
CA GLY A 234 -15.48 7.56 65.99
C GLY A 234 -16.47 7.09 67.04
#